data_AF-A0A1I4VR45-F1
#
_entry.id   AF-A0A1I4VR45-F1
#
_cell.length_a   1.000
_cell.length_b   1.000
_cell.length_c   1.000
_cell.angle_alpha   90.00
_cell.angle_beta   90.00
_cell.angle_gamma   90.00
#
_symmetry.space_group_name_H-M   'P 1'
#
loop_
_entity.id
_entity.type
_entity.pdbx_description
1 polymer ?
#
loop_
_entity_poly.entity_id
_entity_poly.type
_entity_poly.pdbx_seq_one_letter_code
_entity_poly.pdbx_strand_id
1 'polypeptide(L)'
;MTTDFQLTECEAYYKGKPLPFGKPIEEWEKLFGKPTRKFHEATFIWDHLGLAIDNGNVTKDQPYDPSFEVRKHDKLIIFYSNLDSPAGQKGKLKFAFERESAAYLINEYKKGNPALLTKELEKKITDDRSIGGEMGPDHFIYPYTPYKQTVTIDGSEIHAGISLKELNKNRKAKDLETFTFRDDNMNLVDESGTTNGDNGEYWNDNRKIECPKKQNYYFLNSVQYSGAELEYIKIGYRVQGDDSPYF
;
A
#
# COMPACT_ATOMS: atom_id res chain seq x y z
N MET A 1 23.57 1.00 7.25
CA MET A 1 22.73 0.15 6.39
C MET A 1 22.31 1.00 5.21
N THR A 2 22.47 0.53 3.98
CA THR A 2 21.94 1.21 2.79
C THR A 2 20.47 0.87 2.65
N THR A 3 19.61 1.88 2.76
CA THR A 3 18.17 1.78 2.55
C THR A 3 17.88 1.24 1.15
N ASP A 4 17.06 0.20 1.04
CA ASP A 4 16.75 -0.46 -0.24
C ASP A 4 15.98 0.48 -1.16
N PHE A 5 14.99 1.22 -0.64
CA PHE A 5 14.27 2.24 -1.41
C PHE A 5 14.67 3.66 -1.00
N GLN A 6 14.89 4.48 -2.01
CA GLN A 6 15.16 5.91 -1.87
C GLN A 6 14.19 6.67 -2.77
N LEU A 7 13.26 7.38 -2.14
CA LEU A 7 12.15 8.04 -2.79
C LEU A 7 12.23 9.54 -2.53
N THR A 8 11.97 10.31 -3.58
CA THR A 8 11.77 11.76 -3.54
C THR A 8 10.62 12.09 -4.49
N GLU A 9 10.28 13.37 -4.62
CA GLU A 9 9.33 13.82 -5.64
C GLU A 9 9.87 13.65 -7.08
N CYS A 10 11.20 13.61 -7.27
CA CYS A 10 11.79 13.63 -8.60
C CYS A 10 12.43 12.31 -9.03
N GLU A 11 12.84 11.50 -8.06
CA GLU A 11 13.57 10.29 -8.29
C GLU A 11 13.12 9.19 -7.34
N ALA A 12 13.00 7.97 -7.86
CA ALA A 12 12.62 6.78 -7.11
C ALA A 12 13.56 5.63 -7.46
N TYR A 13 14.28 5.12 -6.47
CA TYR A 13 15.32 4.11 -6.64
C TYR A 13 15.06 2.88 -5.77
N TYR A 14 15.48 1.72 -6.27
CA TYR A 14 15.65 0.49 -5.51
C TYR A 14 17.09 -0.02 -5.66
N LYS A 15 17.82 -0.15 -4.54
CA LYS A 15 19.22 -0.56 -4.48
C LYS A 15 20.11 0.22 -5.46
N GLY A 16 19.89 1.54 -5.53
CA GLY A 16 20.61 2.46 -6.41
C GLY A 16 20.22 2.42 -7.89
N LYS A 17 19.23 1.58 -8.28
CA LYS A 17 18.72 1.52 -9.66
C LYS A 17 17.38 2.24 -9.78
N PRO A 18 17.14 3.04 -10.84
CA PRO A 18 15.85 3.71 -11.04
C PRO A 18 14.70 2.70 -11.11
N LEU A 19 13.57 3.03 -10.49
CA LEU A 19 12.34 2.26 -10.62
C LEU A 19 11.70 2.50 -12.00
N PRO A 20 11.26 1.44 -12.71
CA PRO A 20 10.86 1.54 -14.10
C PRO A 20 9.37 1.89 -14.25
N PHE A 21 8.92 2.96 -13.61
CA PHE A 21 7.56 3.47 -13.77
C PHE A 21 7.25 3.83 -15.23
N GLY A 22 6.02 3.55 -15.67
CA GLY A 22 5.63 3.69 -17.08
C GLY A 22 6.27 2.67 -18.02
N LYS A 23 7.03 1.69 -17.52
CA LYS A 23 7.59 0.60 -18.33
C LYS A 23 6.78 -0.68 -18.14
N PRO A 24 6.89 -1.62 -19.10
CA PRO A 24 6.31 -2.96 -18.97
C PRO A 24 6.82 -3.69 -17.71
N ILE A 25 6.01 -4.62 -17.19
CA ILE A 25 6.30 -5.42 -16.00
C ILE A 25 7.63 -6.18 -16.09
N GLU A 26 8.05 -6.54 -17.31
CA GLU A 26 9.33 -7.20 -17.58
C GLU A 26 10.54 -6.37 -17.12
N GLU A 27 10.44 -5.03 -17.11
CA GLU A 27 11.48 -4.17 -16.55
C GLU A 27 11.50 -4.21 -15.01
N TRP A 28 10.33 -4.34 -14.37
CA TRP A 28 10.22 -4.54 -12.93
C TRP A 28 10.78 -5.90 -12.51
N GLU A 29 10.53 -6.94 -13.31
CA GLU A 29 11.05 -8.29 -13.05
C GLU A 29 12.58 -8.36 -13.05
N LYS A 30 13.26 -7.49 -13.82
CA LYS A 30 14.74 -7.40 -13.78
C LYS A 30 15.26 -6.92 -12.43
N LEU A 31 14.45 -6.19 -11.66
CA LEU A 31 14.80 -5.69 -10.33
C LEU A 31 14.35 -6.63 -9.21
N PHE A 32 13.15 -7.19 -9.34
CA PHE A 32 12.48 -7.92 -8.27
C PHE A 32 12.39 -9.45 -8.49
N GLY A 33 12.78 -9.94 -9.68
CA GLY A 33 12.49 -11.30 -10.11
C GLY A 33 11.04 -11.45 -10.60
N LYS A 34 10.58 -12.67 -10.85
CA LYS A 34 9.20 -12.93 -11.26
C LYS A 34 8.20 -12.63 -10.13
N PRO A 35 7.03 -12.06 -10.41
CA PRO A 35 5.98 -11.91 -9.40
C PRO A 35 5.53 -13.29 -8.92
N THR A 36 5.20 -13.39 -7.63
CA THR A 36 4.72 -14.63 -7.00
C THR A 36 3.31 -14.95 -7.46
N ARG A 37 2.47 -13.92 -7.60
CA ARG A 37 1.09 -14.05 -8.07
C ARG A 37 0.64 -12.78 -8.74
N LYS A 38 -0.46 -12.90 -9.48
CA LYS A 38 -1.23 -11.75 -9.91
C LYS A 38 -2.51 -11.65 -9.09
N PHE A 39 -2.96 -10.43 -8.86
CA PHE A 39 -4.31 -10.15 -8.44
C PHE A 39 -5.02 -9.52 -9.63
N HIS A 40 -6.00 -10.24 -10.19
CA HIS A 40 -6.55 -9.95 -11.52
C HIS A 40 -5.44 -9.91 -12.60
N GLU A 41 -5.68 -9.27 -13.75
CA GLU A 41 -4.66 -9.18 -14.83
C GLU A 41 -3.76 -7.93 -14.72
N ALA A 42 -4.04 -7.03 -13.78
CA ALA A 42 -3.40 -5.71 -13.70
C ALA A 42 -2.46 -5.51 -12.51
N THR A 43 -2.58 -6.33 -11.46
CA THR A 43 -1.79 -6.19 -10.25
C THR A 43 -0.80 -7.34 -10.12
N PHE A 44 0.48 -7.02 -9.95
CA PHE A 44 1.58 -7.97 -9.86
C PHE A 44 2.17 -7.93 -8.46
N ILE A 45 2.24 -9.08 -7.80
CA ILE A 45 2.56 -9.17 -6.36
C ILE A 45 3.80 -10.02 -6.15
N TRP A 46 4.77 -9.49 -5.41
CA TRP A 46 5.94 -10.20 -4.94
C TRP A 46 5.77 -10.50 -3.45
N ASP A 47 5.10 -11.62 -3.14
CA ASP A 47 4.75 -11.98 -1.77
C ASP A 47 5.96 -12.03 -0.84
N HIS A 48 7.10 -12.51 -1.35
CA HIS A 48 8.35 -12.65 -0.61
C HIS A 48 9.09 -11.33 -0.38
N LEU A 49 8.75 -10.27 -1.14
CA LEU A 49 9.32 -8.94 -0.98
C LEU A 49 8.38 -7.99 -0.25
N GLY A 50 7.09 -8.30 -0.07
CA GLY A 50 6.15 -7.35 0.50
C GLY A 50 5.79 -6.20 -0.44
N LEU A 51 5.77 -6.46 -1.75
CA LEU A 51 5.55 -5.45 -2.78
C LEU A 51 4.39 -5.80 -3.71
N ALA A 52 3.70 -4.79 -4.22
CA ALA A 52 2.82 -4.91 -5.37
C ALA A 52 3.02 -3.75 -6.36
N ILE A 53 2.84 -4.03 -7.65
CA ILE A 53 2.60 -3.02 -8.68
C ILE A 53 1.14 -3.11 -9.07
N ASP A 54 0.40 -2.05 -8.77
CA ASP A 54 -1.02 -1.95 -9.05
C ASP A 54 -1.30 -0.93 -10.15
N ASN A 55 -2.27 -1.21 -11.01
CA ASN A 55 -2.81 -0.24 -11.94
C ASN A 55 -4.32 -0.15 -11.72
N GLY A 56 -4.73 0.74 -10.82
CA GLY A 56 -6.14 0.91 -10.46
C GLY A 56 -7.08 1.41 -11.57
N ASN A 57 -6.57 1.66 -12.78
CA ASN A 57 -7.38 2.06 -13.94
C ASN A 57 -7.74 0.88 -14.86
N VAL A 58 -7.18 -0.31 -14.64
CA VAL A 58 -7.49 -1.51 -15.42
C VAL A 58 -8.57 -2.30 -14.69
N THR A 59 -9.66 -2.63 -15.38
CA THR A 59 -10.72 -3.45 -14.77
C THR A 59 -10.28 -4.90 -14.62
N LYS A 60 -10.93 -5.62 -13.70
CA LYS A 60 -10.64 -7.02 -13.33
C LYS A 60 -10.44 -7.98 -14.53
N ASP A 61 -11.14 -7.73 -15.63
CA ASP A 61 -11.19 -8.61 -16.80
C ASP A 61 -10.41 -8.07 -18.03
N GLN A 62 -9.73 -6.94 -17.90
CA GLN A 62 -8.93 -6.38 -18.99
C GLN A 62 -7.57 -7.07 -19.08
N PRO A 63 -7.14 -7.52 -20.28
CA PRO A 63 -5.83 -8.12 -20.45
C PRO A 63 -4.73 -7.12 -20.11
N TYR A 64 -3.58 -7.63 -19.67
CA TYR A 64 -2.39 -6.82 -19.45
C TYR A 64 -2.01 -6.02 -20.71
N ASP A 65 -1.96 -4.69 -20.57
CA ASP A 65 -1.45 -3.77 -21.60
C ASP A 65 -0.08 -3.21 -21.17
N PRO A 66 1.01 -3.53 -21.90
CA PRO A 66 2.35 -3.00 -21.62
C PRO A 66 2.54 -1.55 -22.10
N SER A 67 1.54 -0.92 -22.72
CA SER A 67 1.63 0.43 -23.27
C SER A 67 1.89 1.49 -22.19
N PHE A 68 2.70 2.49 -22.52
CA PHE A 68 2.98 3.60 -21.61
C PHE A 68 1.70 4.31 -21.16
N GLU A 69 0.68 4.43 -22.02
CA GLU A 69 -0.59 5.10 -21.70
C GLU A 69 -1.32 4.47 -20.53
N VAL A 70 -1.25 3.14 -20.39
CA VAL A 70 -1.79 2.42 -19.24
C VAL A 70 -0.78 2.46 -18.09
N ARG A 71 0.47 2.07 -18.34
CA ARG A 71 1.49 1.85 -17.30
C ARG A 71 1.97 3.13 -16.62
N LYS A 72 1.75 4.32 -17.19
CA LYS A 72 2.02 5.61 -16.53
C LYS A 72 1.17 5.83 -15.28
N HIS A 73 0.11 5.04 -15.09
CA HIS A 73 -0.72 5.08 -13.88
C HIS A 73 -0.37 4.01 -12.85
N ASP A 74 0.69 3.23 -13.08
CA ASP A 74 1.16 2.22 -12.14
C ASP A 74 1.52 2.86 -10.79
N LYS A 75 1.16 2.13 -9.72
CA LYS A 75 1.42 2.46 -8.33
C LYS A 75 2.27 1.34 -7.74
N LEU A 76 3.46 1.67 -7.23
CA LEU A 76 4.21 0.77 -6.38
C LEU A 76 3.65 0.88 -4.96
N ILE A 77 3.33 -0.25 -4.35
CA ILE A 77 2.88 -0.35 -2.97
C ILE A 77 3.86 -1.22 -2.20
N ILE A 78 4.42 -0.68 -1.12
CA ILE A 78 5.35 -1.35 -0.20
C ILE A 78 4.60 -1.61 1.10
N PHE A 79 4.28 -2.87 1.36
CA PHE A 79 3.41 -3.26 2.48
C PHE A 79 4.21 -3.52 3.75
N TYR A 80 3.88 -2.83 4.83
CA TYR A 80 4.40 -3.09 6.19
C TYR A 80 3.43 -3.92 7.05
N SER A 81 2.20 -4.12 6.56
CA SER A 81 1.19 -4.99 7.15
C SER A 81 0.60 -5.96 6.11
N ASN A 82 0.07 -7.08 6.57
CA ASN A 82 -0.64 -8.08 5.76
C ASN A 82 -1.94 -8.54 6.48
N LEU A 83 -2.66 -9.49 5.90
CA LEU A 83 -3.92 -10.01 6.46
C LEU A 83 -3.78 -10.66 7.86
N ASP A 84 -2.57 -11.05 8.24
CA ASP A 84 -2.29 -11.65 9.55
C ASP A 84 -1.90 -10.62 10.62
N SER A 85 -1.68 -9.36 10.24
CA SER A 85 -1.41 -8.25 11.16
C SER A 85 -2.60 -7.99 12.11
N PRO A 86 -2.40 -7.31 13.26
CA PRO A 86 -3.50 -6.96 14.17
C PRO A 86 -4.65 -6.21 13.49
N ALA A 87 -4.35 -5.27 12.60
CA ALA A 87 -5.36 -4.58 11.79
C ALA A 87 -6.01 -5.51 10.74
N GLY A 88 -5.21 -6.38 10.09
CA GLY A 88 -5.69 -7.37 9.13
C GLY A 88 -6.66 -8.39 9.71
N GLN A 89 -6.37 -8.91 10.90
CA GLN A 89 -7.24 -9.87 11.56
C GLN A 89 -8.62 -9.30 11.89
N LYS A 90 -8.70 -7.98 12.10
CA LYS A 90 -9.93 -7.24 12.44
C LYS A 90 -10.62 -6.63 11.21
N GLY A 91 -10.17 -6.94 9.99
CA GLY A 91 -10.76 -6.37 8.76
C GLY A 91 -10.64 -4.86 8.66
N LYS A 92 -9.54 -4.28 9.16
CA LYS A 92 -9.33 -2.82 9.17
C LYS A 92 -8.38 -2.30 8.10
N LEU A 93 -7.78 -3.19 7.31
CA LEU A 93 -6.84 -2.78 6.27
C LEU A 93 -7.58 -2.17 5.07
N LYS A 94 -6.99 -1.16 4.41
CA LYS A 94 -7.64 -0.39 3.35
C LYS A 94 -8.26 -1.24 2.23
N PHE A 95 -7.53 -2.23 1.73
CA PHE A 95 -7.94 -3.10 0.61
C PHE A 95 -8.62 -4.40 1.05
N ALA A 96 -8.77 -4.62 2.37
CA ALA A 96 -9.42 -5.79 2.94
C ALA A 96 -10.36 -5.38 4.08
N PHE A 97 -11.00 -4.22 3.91
CA PHE A 97 -11.96 -3.69 4.88
C PHE A 97 -13.11 -4.68 5.06
N GLU A 98 -13.57 -4.85 6.30
CA GLU A 98 -14.59 -5.83 6.72
C GLU A 98 -14.22 -7.31 6.54
N ARG A 99 -13.05 -7.62 5.96
CA ARG A 99 -12.54 -9.00 5.93
C ARG A 99 -11.85 -9.34 7.24
N GLU A 100 -12.63 -9.81 8.19
CA GLU A 100 -12.10 -10.34 9.45
C GLU A 100 -11.48 -11.74 9.25
N SER A 101 -10.44 -12.08 10.03
CA SER A 101 -9.82 -13.40 9.97
C SER A 101 -10.72 -14.48 10.60
N ALA A 102 -10.47 -15.74 10.23
CA ALA A 102 -11.21 -16.86 10.81
C ALA A 102 -11.00 -16.92 12.33
N ALA A 103 -9.75 -16.77 12.77
CA ALA A 103 -9.39 -16.77 14.18
C ALA A 103 -10.11 -15.66 14.96
N TYR A 104 -10.19 -14.45 14.39
CA TYR A 104 -10.89 -13.33 15.01
C TYR A 104 -12.40 -13.62 15.15
N LEU A 105 -13.07 -13.99 14.07
CA LEU A 105 -14.51 -14.29 14.08
C LEU A 105 -14.87 -15.42 15.03
N ILE A 106 -14.11 -16.52 15.00
CA ILE A 106 -14.30 -17.66 15.90
C ILE A 106 -14.18 -17.20 17.36
N ASN A 107 -13.21 -16.34 17.66
CA ASN A 107 -13.04 -15.78 19.00
C ASN A 107 -14.20 -14.87 19.41
N GLU A 108 -14.72 -14.04 18.51
CA GLU A 108 -15.88 -13.18 18.79
C GLU A 108 -17.14 -14.00 19.02
N TYR A 109 -17.39 -15.06 18.24
CA TYR A 109 -18.46 -16.01 18.52
C TYR A 109 -18.30 -16.67 19.88
N LYS A 110 -17.09 -17.14 20.24
CA LYS A 110 -16.82 -17.77 21.55
C LYS A 110 -17.11 -16.84 22.72
N LYS A 111 -16.88 -15.53 22.58
CA LYS A 111 -17.16 -14.53 23.63
C LYS A 111 -18.62 -14.12 23.69
N GLY A 112 -19.23 -13.83 22.53
CA GLY A 112 -20.56 -13.22 22.47
C GLY A 112 -21.70 -14.21 22.40
N ASN A 113 -21.58 -15.25 21.57
CA ASN A 113 -22.65 -16.19 21.27
C ASN A 113 -22.12 -17.62 21.03
N PRO A 114 -21.48 -18.26 22.03
CA PRO A 114 -20.80 -19.55 21.83
C PRO A 114 -21.74 -20.66 21.36
N ALA A 115 -23.03 -20.60 21.72
CA ALA A 115 -24.04 -21.57 21.29
C ALA A 115 -24.31 -21.55 19.78
N LEU A 116 -24.02 -20.43 19.08
CA LEU A 116 -24.18 -20.33 17.63
C LEU A 116 -22.96 -20.89 16.86
N LEU A 117 -21.82 -21.08 17.52
CA LEU A 117 -20.62 -21.61 16.90
C LEU A 117 -20.68 -23.14 16.85
N THR A 118 -21.37 -23.67 15.84
CA THR A 118 -21.31 -25.10 15.55
C THR A 118 -19.99 -25.48 14.89
N LYS A 119 -19.65 -26.78 14.90
CA LYS A 119 -18.45 -27.28 14.20
C LYS A 119 -18.53 -27.01 12.69
N GLU A 120 -19.72 -27.11 12.13
CA GLU A 120 -19.97 -26.82 10.71
C GLU A 120 -19.72 -25.35 10.40
N LEU A 121 -20.18 -24.44 11.26
CA LEU A 121 -19.93 -23.00 11.09
C LEU A 121 -18.45 -22.66 11.27
N GLU A 122 -17.77 -23.22 12.28
CA GLU A 122 -16.33 -23.01 12.48
C GLU A 122 -15.51 -23.50 11.28
N LYS A 123 -15.87 -24.66 10.72
CA LYS A 123 -15.27 -25.18 9.50
C LYS A 123 -15.53 -24.25 8.31
N LYS A 124 -16.77 -23.82 8.11
CA LYS A 124 -17.13 -22.88 7.03
C LYS A 124 -16.32 -21.58 7.13
N ILE A 125 -16.28 -20.95 8.31
CA ILE A 125 -15.50 -19.72 8.54
C ILE A 125 -14.02 -19.90 8.16
N THR A 126 -13.46 -21.06 8.50
CA THR A 126 -12.06 -21.41 8.20
C THR A 126 -11.84 -21.65 6.71
N ASP A 127 -12.68 -22.47 6.08
CA ASP A 127 -12.59 -22.80 4.65
C ASP A 127 -12.74 -21.52 3.80
N ASP A 128 -13.75 -20.69 4.08
CA ASP A 128 -14.01 -19.44 3.36
C ASP A 128 -12.80 -18.49 3.40
N ARG A 129 -11.96 -18.56 4.44
CA ARG A 129 -10.82 -17.65 4.66
C ARG A 129 -9.46 -18.28 4.38
N SER A 130 -9.45 -19.54 3.97
CA SER A 130 -8.26 -20.25 3.50
C SER A 130 -7.95 -19.89 2.03
N ILE A 131 -6.75 -20.22 1.56
CA ILE A 131 -6.38 -20.00 0.14
C ILE A 131 -7.37 -20.74 -0.77
N GLY A 132 -7.94 -20.03 -1.74
CA GLY A 132 -8.97 -20.54 -2.66
C GLY A 132 -10.40 -20.56 -2.10
N GLY A 133 -10.60 -20.13 -0.85
CA GLY A 133 -11.92 -19.82 -0.29
C GLY A 133 -12.41 -18.43 -0.70
N GLU A 134 -13.72 -18.16 -0.59
CA GLU A 134 -14.33 -16.91 -1.07
C GLU A 134 -13.71 -15.61 -0.52
N MET A 135 -13.17 -15.67 0.71
CA MET A 135 -12.49 -14.59 1.43
C MET A 135 -11.03 -14.95 1.74
N GLY A 136 -10.47 -15.82 0.90
CA GLY A 136 -9.08 -16.28 0.94
C GLY A 136 -8.07 -15.16 0.70
N PRO A 137 -6.86 -15.27 1.24
CA PRO A 137 -5.84 -14.22 1.13
C PRO A 137 -5.36 -13.97 -0.31
N ASP A 138 -5.56 -14.92 -1.21
CA ASP A 138 -5.27 -14.83 -2.65
C ASP A 138 -6.21 -13.87 -3.41
N HIS A 139 -7.35 -13.49 -2.81
CA HIS A 139 -8.28 -12.49 -3.32
C HIS A 139 -7.95 -11.05 -2.90
N PHE A 140 -6.78 -10.82 -2.30
CA PHE A 140 -6.37 -9.50 -1.85
C PHE A 140 -4.97 -9.14 -2.36
N ILE A 141 -4.72 -7.84 -2.51
CA ILE A 141 -3.42 -7.31 -2.94
C ILE A 141 -2.31 -7.51 -1.89
N TYR A 142 -2.65 -7.74 -0.61
CA TYR A 142 -1.68 -7.85 0.48
C TYR A 142 -0.70 -9.02 0.28
N PRO A 143 0.61 -8.74 0.20
CA PRO A 143 1.64 -9.77 0.19
C PRO A 143 1.56 -10.68 1.42
N TYR A 144 1.89 -11.96 1.26
CA TYR A 144 1.96 -12.88 2.41
C TYR A 144 3.07 -12.52 3.39
N THR A 145 4.18 -11.94 2.93
CA THR A 145 5.26 -11.44 3.80
C THR A 145 5.33 -9.91 3.73
N PRO A 146 5.16 -9.20 4.86
CA PRO A 146 5.39 -7.75 4.89
C PRO A 146 6.86 -7.39 4.65
N TYR A 147 7.08 -6.22 4.09
CA TYR A 147 8.38 -5.59 3.95
C TYR A 147 9.00 -5.32 5.32
N LYS A 148 10.30 -5.60 5.45
CA LYS A 148 11.01 -5.55 6.74
C LYS A 148 12.10 -4.49 6.81
N GLN A 149 12.52 -3.97 5.67
CA GLN A 149 13.63 -3.01 5.62
C GLN A 149 13.08 -1.58 5.75
N THR A 150 13.99 -0.64 5.91
CA THR A 150 13.69 0.78 5.90
C THR A 150 13.50 1.28 4.45
N VAL A 151 12.63 2.27 4.28
CA VAL A 151 12.46 3.11 3.08
C VAL A 151 12.80 4.54 3.46
N THR A 152 13.30 5.35 2.51
CA THR A 152 13.44 6.80 2.72
C THR A 152 12.52 7.57 1.79
N ILE A 153 11.83 8.58 2.32
CA ILE A 153 11.13 9.61 1.54
C ILE A 153 11.75 10.97 1.88
N ASP A 154 12.32 11.64 0.89
CA ASP A 154 13.09 12.89 1.01
C ASP A 154 14.26 12.75 2.01
N GLY A 155 14.81 11.53 2.12
CA GLY A 155 15.86 11.21 3.10
C GLY A 155 15.36 11.01 4.54
N SER A 156 14.07 11.14 4.84
CA SER A 156 13.48 10.72 6.11
C SER A 156 13.17 9.23 6.10
N GLU A 157 13.59 8.51 7.13
CA GLU A 157 13.42 7.05 7.23
C GLU A 157 11.99 6.68 7.65
N ILE A 158 11.50 5.57 7.09
CA ILE A 158 10.23 4.92 7.38
C ILE A 158 10.52 3.43 7.50
N HIS A 159 10.01 2.79 8.56
CA HIS A 159 10.18 1.36 8.82
C HIS A 159 8.93 0.81 9.52
N ALA A 160 8.85 -0.52 9.66
CA ALA A 160 7.77 -1.16 10.39
C ALA A 160 7.63 -0.57 11.81
N GLY A 161 6.40 -0.27 12.23
CA GLY A 161 6.09 0.22 13.56
C GLY A 161 6.32 1.72 13.80
N ILE A 162 6.82 2.49 12.82
CA ILE A 162 6.89 3.94 12.95
C ILE A 162 5.47 4.53 13.01
N SER A 163 5.21 5.42 13.95
CA SER A 163 3.95 6.17 14.01
C SER A 163 4.00 7.41 13.13
N LEU A 164 2.85 7.92 12.68
CA LEU A 164 2.80 9.19 11.94
C LEU A 164 3.43 10.35 12.72
N LYS A 165 3.19 10.39 14.04
CA LYS A 165 3.75 11.40 14.94
C LYS A 165 5.29 11.36 14.94
N GLU A 166 5.87 10.17 15.01
CA GLU A 166 7.32 9.98 14.97
C GLU A 166 7.90 10.30 13.60
N LEU A 167 7.26 9.83 12.53
CA LEU A 167 7.64 10.18 11.15
C LEU A 167 7.67 11.70 10.95
N ASN A 168 6.62 12.40 11.35
CA ASN A 168 6.54 13.86 11.22
C ASN A 168 7.55 14.59 12.10
N LYS A 169 7.88 14.06 13.29
CA LYS A 169 8.97 14.57 14.12
C LYS A 169 10.32 14.45 13.39
N ASN A 170 10.59 13.29 12.79
CA ASN A 170 11.85 13.03 12.07
C ASN A 170 11.99 13.91 10.82
N ARG A 171 10.88 14.17 10.12
CA ARG A 171 10.83 15.08 8.97
C ARG A 171 11.10 16.53 9.36
N LYS A 172 10.45 17.03 10.42
CA LYS A 172 10.72 18.39 10.94
C LYS A 172 12.17 18.59 11.36
N ALA A 173 12.80 17.58 11.96
CA ALA A 173 14.21 17.65 12.36
C ALA A 173 15.19 17.76 11.16
N LYS A 174 14.69 17.54 9.94
CA LYS A 174 15.42 17.66 8.67
C LYS A 174 14.91 18.82 7.81
N ASP A 175 14.11 19.73 8.40
CA ASP A 175 13.46 20.84 7.70
C ASP A 175 12.57 20.38 6.51
N LEU A 176 11.93 19.21 6.65
CA LEU A 176 11.02 18.64 5.67
C LEU A 176 9.55 18.88 6.09
N GLU A 177 8.70 19.14 5.09
CA GLU A 177 7.25 19.21 5.26
C GLU A 177 6.68 17.91 5.83
N THR A 178 5.64 18.02 6.65
CA THR A 178 4.99 16.87 7.28
C THR A 178 4.00 16.15 6.37
N PHE A 179 3.71 14.90 6.71
CA PHE A 179 2.59 14.14 6.17
C PHE A 179 1.29 14.50 6.91
N THR A 180 0.27 14.86 6.14
CA THR A 180 -1.06 15.27 6.59
C THR A 180 -2.13 14.40 5.95
N PHE A 181 -3.27 14.26 6.62
CA PHE A 181 -4.36 13.39 6.19
C PHE A 181 -4.93 13.84 4.85
N ARG A 182 -5.12 12.88 3.95
CA ARG A 182 -5.87 13.04 2.72
C ARG A 182 -7.32 12.69 3.01
N ASP A 183 -8.21 13.68 2.90
CA ASP A 183 -9.65 13.47 3.09
C ASP A 183 -10.26 12.77 1.86
N ASP A 184 -10.14 11.44 1.84
CA ASP A 184 -10.66 10.56 0.78
C ASP A 184 -11.62 9.49 1.33
N ASN A 185 -12.04 9.62 2.58
CA ASN A 185 -12.99 8.70 3.24
C ASN A 185 -14.46 9.06 2.94
N MET A 186 -14.71 10.21 2.29
CA MET A 186 -16.02 10.72 1.89
C MET A 186 -17.06 10.75 3.02
N ASN A 187 -16.63 10.96 4.27
CA ASN A 187 -17.51 11.01 5.44
C ASN A 187 -18.23 12.38 5.62
N LEU A 188 -18.02 13.33 4.69
CA LEU A 188 -18.52 14.71 4.71
C LEU A 188 -17.93 15.59 5.82
N VAL A 189 -16.80 15.21 6.41
CA VAL A 189 -16.05 15.98 7.40
C VAL A 189 -14.68 16.31 6.81
N ASP A 190 -14.37 17.60 6.67
CA ASP A 190 -13.03 18.01 6.23
C ASP A 190 -12.00 17.76 7.32
N GLU A 191 -11.29 16.65 7.18
CA GLU A 191 -10.20 16.23 8.06
C GLU A 191 -8.82 16.50 7.43
N SER A 192 -8.79 17.24 6.31
CA SER A 192 -7.57 17.58 5.58
C SER A 192 -6.59 18.32 6.49
N GLY A 193 -5.31 17.96 6.43
CA GLY A 193 -4.29 18.60 7.27
C GLY A 193 -4.12 17.97 8.67
N THR A 194 -4.96 17.02 9.08
CA THR A 194 -4.81 16.36 10.39
C THR A 194 -3.60 15.42 10.43
N THR A 195 -3.09 15.15 11.65
CA THR A 195 -1.88 14.35 11.87
C THR A 195 -2.03 13.30 12.97
N ASN A 196 -3.27 12.89 13.28
CA ASN A 196 -3.56 11.94 14.35
C ASN A 196 -2.98 10.55 14.06
N GLY A 197 -3.04 10.08 12.81
CA GLY A 197 -2.37 8.86 12.37
C GLY A 197 -3.14 7.56 12.68
N ASP A 198 -4.42 7.64 13.09
CA ASP A 198 -5.16 6.48 13.56
C ASP A 198 -5.67 5.58 12.41
N ASN A 199 -6.29 6.15 11.38
CA ASN A 199 -6.61 5.48 10.13
C ASN A 199 -6.54 6.52 9.02
N GLY A 200 -5.98 6.18 7.85
CA GLY A 200 -5.93 7.12 6.74
C GLY A 200 -4.72 7.03 5.85
N GLU A 201 -4.85 7.62 4.67
CA GLU A 201 -3.73 7.92 3.79
C GLU A 201 -3.22 9.33 4.11
N TYR A 202 -1.91 9.48 4.23
CA TYR A 202 -1.26 10.74 4.52
C TYR A 202 -0.22 11.05 3.47
N TRP A 203 -0.09 12.33 3.10
CA TRP A 203 0.88 12.81 2.12
C TRP A 203 1.33 14.24 2.45
N ASN A 204 2.37 14.74 1.79
CA ASN A 204 2.76 16.15 1.91
C ASN A 204 1.82 16.98 0.99
N ASP A 205 1.11 17.98 1.51
CA ASP A 205 0.26 18.88 0.70
C ASP A 205 1.05 20.05 0.10
N ASN A 206 2.18 20.44 0.71
CA ASN A 206 2.99 21.60 0.33
C ASN A 206 4.12 21.27 -0.66
N ARG A 207 3.91 20.25 -1.50
CA ARG A 207 4.95 19.73 -2.41
C ARG A 207 5.31 20.72 -3.50
N LYS A 208 6.61 20.79 -3.83
CA LYS A 208 7.11 21.60 -4.94
C LYS A 208 7.40 20.68 -6.12
N ILE A 209 6.40 20.50 -6.97
CA ILE A 209 6.37 19.54 -8.09
C ILE A 209 7.35 19.90 -9.24
N GLU A 210 8.18 20.93 -9.07
CA GLU A 210 9.17 21.35 -10.05
C GLU A 210 10.50 20.63 -9.84
N CYS A 211 10.73 19.60 -10.66
CA CYS A 211 11.96 18.83 -10.60
C CYS A 211 13.14 19.50 -11.33
N PRO A 212 14.35 19.55 -10.73
CA PRO A 212 15.49 20.33 -11.25
C PRO A 212 15.94 20.00 -12.68
N LYS A 213 15.66 18.78 -13.16
CA LYS A 213 16.13 18.26 -14.47
C LYS A 213 15.20 18.58 -15.65
N LYS A 214 14.21 19.48 -15.50
CA LYS A 214 13.16 19.73 -16.50
C LYS A 214 12.45 18.43 -16.96
N GLN A 215 12.37 17.46 -16.08
CA GLN A 215 11.62 16.23 -16.34
C GLN A 215 10.12 16.56 -16.38
N ASN A 216 9.40 15.91 -17.28
CA ASN A 216 7.96 16.06 -17.43
C ASN A 216 7.18 15.08 -16.53
N TYR A 217 7.78 14.64 -15.41
CA TYR A 217 7.15 13.71 -14.49
C TYR A 217 7.63 13.91 -13.06
N TYR A 218 6.85 13.41 -12.11
CA TYR A 218 7.13 13.44 -10.68
C TYR A 218 6.50 12.23 -9.98
N PHE A 219 6.91 11.99 -8.73
CA PHE A 219 6.40 10.92 -7.88
C PHE A 219 5.57 11.48 -6.74
N LEU A 220 4.41 10.89 -6.54
CA LEU A 220 3.54 11.13 -5.39
C LEU A 220 3.75 10.00 -4.40
N ASN A 221 4.27 10.34 -3.23
CA ASN A 221 4.48 9.39 -2.13
C ASN A 221 3.44 9.63 -1.04
N SER A 222 2.88 8.55 -0.49
CA SER A 222 1.95 8.58 0.65
C SER A 222 2.21 7.41 1.59
N VAL A 223 1.75 7.58 2.84
CA VAL A 223 1.79 6.56 3.89
C VAL A 223 0.37 6.27 4.35
N GLN A 224 -0.04 5.01 4.35
CA GLN A 224 -1.33 4.57 4.87
C GLN A 224 -1.16 4.00 6.27
N TYR A 225 -2.02 4.41 7.19
CA TYR A 225 -2.14 3.84 8.53
C TYR A 225 -3.50 3.18 8.70
N SER A 226 -3.52 2.05 9.41
CA SER A 226 -4.74 1.34 9.79
C SER A 226 -4.62 0.82 11.21
N GLY A 227 -5.50 1.28 12.10
CA GLY A 227 -5.42 0.99 13.53
C GLY A 227 -4.16 1.56 14.19
N ALA A 228 -3.70 2.72 13.75
CA ALA A 228 -2.46 3.39 14.14
C ALA A 228 -1.15 2.66 13.76
N GLU A 229 -1.25 1.59 12.97
CA GLU A 229 -0.09 0.85 12.44
C GLU A 229 0.17 1.25 10.98
N LEU A 230 1.44 1.39 10.61
CA LEU A 230 1.82 1.63 9.22
C LEU A 230 1.41 0.42 8.37
N GLU A 231 0.48 0.64 7.44
CA GLU A 231 -0.05 -0.38 6.56
C GLU A 231 0.84 -0.54 5.32
N TYR A 232 1.01 0.55 4.58
CA TYR A 232 1.85 0.57 3.37
C TYR A 232 2.36 1.98 3.05
N ILE A 233 3.38 2.02 2.20
CA ILE A 233 3.79 3.22 1.44
C ILE A 233 3.30 3.04 0.00
N LYS A 234 2.68 4.07 -0.57
CA LYS A 234 2.23 4.07 -1.97
C LYS A 234 2.96 5.16 -2.75
N ILE A 235 3.54 4.76 -3.87
CA ILE A 235 4.30 5.60 -4.80
C ILE A 235 3.61 5.58 -6.15
N GLY A 236 3.12 6.73 -6.60
CA GLY A 236 2.51 6.89 -7.91
C GLY A 236 3.39 7.73 -8.83
N TYR A 237 3.47 7.35 -10.09
CA TYR A 237 4.08 8.14 -11.15
C TYR A 237 3.05 9.11 -11.75
N ARG A 238 3.49 10.32 -12.05
CA ARG A 238 2.68 11.36 -12.69
C ARG A 238 3.45 12.04 -13.78
N VAL A 239 2.82 12.18 -14.93
CA VAL A 239 3.33 13.01 -16.03
C VAL A 239 2.76 14.42 -15.86
N GLN A 240 3.55 15.46 -16.10
CA GLN A 240 3.07 16.83 -16.10
C GLN A 240 1.95 17.00 -17.14
N GLY A 241 0.86 17.65 -16.74
CA GLY A 241 -0.36 17.78 -17.55
C GLY A 241 -1.30 16.58 -17.49
N ASP A 242 -0.99 15.54 -16.70
CA ASP A 242 -1.94 14.49 -16.34
C ASP A 242 -2.75 14.93 -15.12
N ASP A 243 -3.92 15.53 -15.38
CA ASP A 243 -4.87 16.02 -14.36
C ASP A 243 -5.74 14.89 -13.78
N SER A 244 -5.34 13.62 -13.95
CA SER A 244 -6.08 12.48 -13.42
C SER A 244 -6.26 12.60 -11.90
N PRO A 245 -7.51 12.59 -11.39
CA PRO A 245 -7.77 12.66 -9.96
C PRO A 245 -7.31 11.39 -9.21
N TYR A 246 -6.95 10.33 -9.94
CA TYR A 246 -6.73 9.00 -9.41
C TYR A 246 -5.31 8.79 -8.89
N PHE A 247 -5.00 9.35 -7.70
CA PHE A 247 -3.85 8.94 -6.89
C PHE A 247 -4.20 7.78 -5.96
#